data_AF-A0A838SEH8-F1
#
_entry.id   AF-A0A838SEH8-F1
#
_cell.length_a   1.000
_cell.length_b   1.000
_cell.length_c   1.000
_cell.angle_alpha   90.00
_cell.angle_beta   90.00
_cell.angle_gamma   90.00
#
_symmetry.space_group_name_H-M   'P 1'
#
loop_
_entity.id
_entity.type
_entity.pdbx_description
1 polymer ?
#
loop_
_entity_poly.entity_id
_entity_poly.type
_entity_poly.pdbx_seq_one_letter_code
_entity_poly.pdbx_strand_id
1 'polypeptide(L)'
;MAQHTITMIPGEGTGPEICEAVRMVIDGSGVDIKWEYEEIGLDCLEKHGTLLPDKTIQSVAKNKVALKGPTTTPVGTGHKSANVTLRKVFDLYANVRPAKLIPVVKRPWDHIDILNFRENTEDCYA
;
A
#
# COMPACT_ATOMS: atom_id res chain seq x y z
N MET A 1 22.51 13.79 4.21
CA MET A 1 21.21 13.25 4.64
C MET A 1 21.35 11.75 4.77
N ALA A 2 20.64 11.10 5.69
CA ALA A 2 20.69 9.64 5.78
C ALA A 2 19.88 9.04 4.62
N GLN A 3 20.40 8.01 3.96
CA GLN A 3 19.68 7.30 2.92
C GLN A 3 18.59 6.41 3.54
N HIS A 4 17.37 6.50 3.05
CA HIS A 4 16.25 5.66 3.46
C HIS A 4 16.07 4.50 2.48
N THR A 5 15.91 3.27 2.96
CA THR A 5 15.50 2.16 2.09
C THR A 5 14.02 1.89 2.30
N ILE A 6 13.22 1.95 1.24
CA ILE A 6 11.76 1.77 1.29
C ILE A 6 11.35 0.68 0.30
N THR A 7 10.49 -0.23 0.75
CA THR A 7 9.93 -1.26 -0.12
C THR A 7 8.85 -0.65 -1.02
N MET A 8 9.02 -0.76 -2.33
CA MET A 8 8.03 -0.37 -3.33
C MET A 8 7.25 -1.60 -3.77
N ILE A 9 5.92 -1.57 -3.65
CA ILE A 9 5.02 -2.65 -4.06
C ILE A 9 4.02 -2.07 -5.07
N PRO A 10 4.33 -2.07 -6.38
CA PRO A 10 3.50 -1.40 -7.39
C PRO A 10 2.05 -1.90 -7.45
N GLY A 11 1.81 -3.16 -7.08
CA GLY A 11 0.49 -3.77 -7.13
C GLY A 11 0.03 -4.02 -8.57
N GLU A 12 -1.26 -3.89 -8.82
CA GLU A 12 -1.91 -4.32 -10.06
C GLU A 12 -2.84 -3.25 -10.62
N GLY A 13 -3.30 -3.44 -11.86
CA GLY A 13 -4.18 -2.50 -12.55
C GLY A 13 -3.49 -1.16 -12.76
N THR A 14 -4.07 -0.08 -12.23
CA THR A 14 -3.46 1.26 -12.28
C THR A 14 -2.30 1.45 -11.31
N GLY A 15 -2.02 0.45 -10.46
CA GLY A 15 -1.00 0.52 -9.40
C GLY A 15 0.40 0.91 -9.86
N PRO A 16 0.98 0.24 -10.88
CA PRO A 16 2.30 0.59 -11.37
C PRO A 16 2.43 2.05 -11.83
N GLU A 17 1.44 2.55 -12.58
CA GLU A 17 1.46 3.92 -13.10
C GLU A 17 1.39 4.96 -11.97
N ILE A 18 0.50 4.76 -10.99
CA ILE A 18 0.37 5.70 -9.86
C ILE A 18 1.57 5.64 -8.92
N CYS A 19 2.15 4.44 -8.70
CA CYS A 19 3.34 4.28 -7.86
C CYS A 19 4.56 4.98 -8.45
N GLU A 20 4.77 4.87 -9.77
CA GLU A 20 5.85 5.60 -10.44
C GLU A 20 5.63 7.11 -10.41
N ALA A 21 4.40 7.59 -10.59
CA ALA A 21 4.09 9.00 -10.45
C ALA A 21 4.40 9.52 -9.03
N VAL A 22 4.04 8.76 -7.98
CA VAL A 22 4.36 9.10 -6.59
C VAL A 22 5.87 9.08 -6.36
N ARG A 23 6.58 8.06 -6.86
CA ARG A 23 8.04 7.98 -6.77
C ARG A 23 8.71 9.22 -7.36
N MET A 24 8.31 9.64 -8.56
CA MET A 24 8.86 10.82 -9.22
C MET A 24 8.64 12.10 -8.40
N VAL A 25 7.47 12.26 -7.78
CA VAL A 25 7.18 13.41 -6.90
C VAL A 25 8.04 13.38 -5.64
N ILE A 26 8.22 12.21 -5.02
CA ILE A 26 9.04 12.06 -3.82
C ILE A 26 10.51 12.29 -4.14
N ASP A 27 11.05 11.70 -5.21
CA ASP A 27 12.43 11.90 -5.63
C ASP A 27 12.69 13.39 -5.94
N GLY A 28 11.72 14.07 -6.55
CA GLY A 28 11.75 15.52 -6.82
C GLY A 28 11.78 16.41 -5.56
N SER A 29 11.42 15.87 -4.39
CA SER A 29 11.53 16.59 -3.11
C SER A 29 12.96 16.65 -2.55
N GLY A 30 13.89 15.86 -3.10
CA GLY A 30 15.29 15.81 -2.67
C GLY A 30 15.59 14.86 -1.51
N VAL A 31 14.61 14.07 -1.05
CA VAL A 31 14.83 13.01 -0.06
C VAL A 31 15.59 11.84 -0.71
N ASP A 32 16.67 11.38 -0.06
CA ASP A 32 17.48 10.25 -0.54
C ASP A 32 16.81 8.91 -0.18
N ILE A 33 16.14 8.31 -1.17
CA ILE A 33 15.44 7.03 -1.03
C ILE A 33 15.99 6.00 -2.01
N LYS A 34 16.42 4.87 -1.46
CA LYS A 34 16.66 3.63 -2.21
C LYS A 34 15.38 2.81 -2.25
N TRP A 35 14.77 2.74 -3.42
CA TRP A 35 13.57 1.94 -3.67
C TRP A 35 13.92 0.46 -3.88
N GLU A 36 13.38 -0.43 -3.05
CA GLU A 36 13.48 -1.90 -3.20
C GLU A 36 12.13 -2.45 -3.69
N TYR A 37 12.06 -2.88 -4.96
CA TYR A 37 10.82 -3.32 -5.59
C TYR A 37 10.48 -4.77 -5.21
N GLU A 38 9.24 -5.00 -4.83
CA GLU A 38 8.65 -6.31 -4.54
C GLU A 38 7.26 -6.44 -5.17
N GLU A 39 6.79 -7.68 -5.31
CA GLU A 39 5.52 -8.00 -5.97
C GLU A 39 4.46 -8.54 -5.01
N ILE A 40 3.20 -8.35 -5.39
CA ILE A 40 2.00 -8.83 -4.69
C ILE A 40 0.86 -8.95 -5.70
N GLY A 41 -0.07 -9.87 -5.50
CA GLY A 41 -1.30 -9.98 -6.30
C GLY A 41 -1.40 -11.27 -7.10
N LEU A 42 -2.28 -11.28 -8.10
CA LEU A 42 -2.61 -12.44 -8.92
C LEU A 42 -1.42 -12.95 -9.73
N ASP A 43 -0.58 -12.04 -10.24
CA ASP A 43 0.67 -12.43 -10.91
C ASP A 43 1.58 -13.26 -10.01
N CYS A 44 1.58 -13.00 -8.70
CA CYS A 44 2.33 -13.80 -7.73
C CYS A 44 1.68 -15.17 -7.49
N LEU A 45 0.37 -15.29 -7.62
CA LEU A 45 -0.32 -16.56 -7.50
C LEU A 45 0.10 -17.52 -8.62
N GLU A 46 0.23 -17.01 -9.85
CA GLU A 46 0.70 -17.80 -10.99
C GLU A 46 2.19 -18.16 -10.88
N LYS A 47 3.04 -17.21 -10.47
CA LYS A 47 4.50 -17.41 -10.37
C LYS A 47 4.96 -18.21 -9.16
N HIS A 48 4.34 -17.97 -8.01
CA HIS A 48 4.81 -18.43 -6.68
C HIS A 48 3.79 -19.28 -5.93
N GLY A 49 2.58 -19.47 -6.47
CA GLY A 49 1.50 -20.18 -5.78
C GLY A 49 0.89 -19.41 -4.60
N THR A 50 1.25 -18.14 -4.40
CA THR A 50 0.73 -17.29 -3.32
C THR A 50 0.54 -15.85 -3.79
N LEU A 51 -0.51 -15.18 -3.31
CA LEU A 51 -0.74 -13.75 -3.57
C LEU A 51 0.30 -12.84 -2.89
N LEU A 52 0.97 -13.34 -1.86
CA LEU A 52 1.94 -12.61 -1.06
C LEU A 52 3.18 -13.48 -0.83
N PRO A 53 4.24 -13.30 -1.65
CA PRO A 53 5.50 -14.01 -1.48
C PRO A 53 6.21 -13.65 -0.17
N ASP A 54 6.92 -14.61 0.43
CA ASP A 54 7.68 -14.40 1.67
C ASP A 54 8.78 -13.34 1.49
N LYS A 55 9.36 -13.25 0.29
CA LYS A 55 10.35 -12.22 -0.05
C LYS A 55 9.79 -10.80 0.14
N THR A 56 8.54 -10.57 -0.26
CA THR A 56 7.84 -9.30 -0.06
C THR A 56 7.66 -9.00 1.43
N ILE A 57 7.26 -10.00 2.22
CA ILE A 57 7.14 -9.86 3.68
C ILE A 57 8.50 -9.53 4.31
N GLN A 58 9.56 -10.25 3.93
CA GLN A 58 10.91 -10.02 4.46
C GLN A 58 11.44 -8.62 4.12
N SER A 59 11.19 -8.14 2.90
CA SER A 59 11.55 -6.78 2.48
C SER A 59 10.87 -5.72 3.36
N VAL A 60 9.55 -5.83 3.55
CA VAL A 60 8.81 -4.90 4.43
C VAL A 60 9.27 -5.03 5.89
N ALA A 61 9.52 -6.24 6.37
CA ALA A 61 10.01 -6.49 7.72
C ALA A 61 11.39 -5.87 7.97
N LYS A 62 12.28 -5.90 6.97
CA LYS A 62 13.62 -5.29 7.01
C LYS A 62 13.53 -3.77 6.95
N ASN A 63 12.78 -3.22 6.00
CA ASN A 63 12.76 -1.78 5.70
C ASN A 63 11.78 -0.99 6.57
N LYS A 64 10.83 -1.65 7.23
CA LYS A 64 9.78 -1.09 8.11
C LYS A 64 8.78 -0.15 7.44
N VAL A 65 9.10 0.38 6.27
CA VAL A 65 8.26 1.30 5.49
C VAL A 65 8.07 0.73 4.09
N ALA A 66 6.83 0.76 3.62
CA ALA A 66 6.48 0.33 2.27
C ALA A 66 5.49 1.30 1.61
N LEU A 67 5.69 1.58 0.32
CA LEU A 67 4.71 2.24 -0.55
C LEU A 67 4.04 1.16 -1.40
N LYS A 68 2.71 1.10 -1.35
CA LYS A 68 1.94 0.02 -1.99
C LYS A 68 0.83 0.59 -2.88
N GLY A 69 0.78 0.17 -4.14
CA GLY A 69 -0.35 0.41 -5.05
C GLY A 69 -1.56 -0.51 -4.74
N PRO A 70 -2.72 -0.31 -5.38
CA PRO A 70 -3.87 -1.20 -5.29
C PRO A 70 -3.52 -2.63 -5.72
N THR A 71 -4.20 -3.62 -5.15
CA THR A 71 -4.03 -5.04 -5.51
C THR A 71 -5.40 -5.68 -5.57
N THR A 72 -5.61 -6.50 -6.59
CA THR A 72 -6.85 -7.23 -6.82
C THR A 72 -7.00 -8.32 -5.78
N THR A 73 -8.18 -8.39 -5.17
CA THR A 73 -8.56 -9.55 -4.34
C THR A 73 -9.60 -10.33 -5.13
N PRO A 74 -9.31 -11.58 -5.52
CA PRO A 74 -10.28 -12.37 -6.28
C PRO A 74 -11.51 -12.65 -5.41
N VAL A 75 -12.69 -12.36 -5.95
CA VAL A 75 -13.96 -12.50 -5.22
C VAL A 75 -14.46 -13.94 -5.33
N GLY A 76 -14.79 -14.56 -4.20
CA GLY A 76 -15.49 -15.86 -4.17
C GLY A 76 -14.63 -17.11 -4.36
N THR A 77 -13.30 -16.98 -4.56
CA THR A 77 -12.41 -18.14 -4.84
C THR A 77 -11.62 -18.64 -3.63
N GLY A 78 -11.96 -18.22 -2.40
CA GLY A 78 -11.39 -18.79 -1.16
C GLY A 78 -9.98 -18.32 -0.78
N HIS A 79 -9.36 -17.41 -1.54
CA HIS A 79 -8.07 -16.83 -1.18
C HIS A 79 -8.22 -15.65 -0.22
N LYS A 80 -7.43 -15.64 0.86
CA LYS A 80 -7.35 -14.50 1.77
C LYS A 80 -6.74 -13.28 1.06
N SER A 81 -7.34 -12.11 1.25
CA SER A 81 -6.84 -10.87 0.65
C SER A 81 -5.40 -10.58 1.07
N ALA A 82 -4.50 -10.38 0.11
CA ALA A 82 -3.11 -10.03 0.38
C ALA A 82 -2.97 -8.74 1.22
N ASN A 83 -3.92 -7.81 1.08
CA ASN A 83 -3.98 -6.60 1.90
C ASN A 83 -4.28 -6.90 3.38
N VAL A 84 -5.22 -7.81 3.65
CA VAL A 84 -5.58 -8.21 5.01
C VAL A 84 -4.44 -9.01 5.63
N THR A 85 -3.84 -9.93 4.88
CA THR A 85 -2.69 -10.71 5.33
C THR A 85 -1.53 -9.82 5.74
N LEU A 86 -1.14 -8.82 4.92
CA LEU A 86 -0.07 -7.87 5.27
C LEU A 86 -0.35 -7.14 6.59
N ARG A 87 -1.58 -6.66 6.79
CA ARG A 87 -1.96 -5.93 8.01
C ARG A 87 -1.83 -6.80 9.25
N LYS A 88 -2.27 -8.05 9.16
CA LYS A 88 -2.18 -9.02 10.27
C LYS A 88 -0.75 -9.44 10.56
N VAL A 89 0.06 -9.70 9.53
CA VAL A 89 1.47 -10.11 9.68
C VAL A 89 2.30 -9.05 10.41
N PHE A 90 2.01 -7.78 10.18
CA PHE A 90 2.76 -6.65 10.75
C PHE A 90 2.06 -5.93 11.90
N ASP A 91 0.93 -6.45 12.39
CA ASP A 91 0.11 -5.83 13.44
C ASP A 91 -0.18 -4.33 13.15
N LEU A 92 -0.53 -4.02 11.91
CA LEU A 92 -0.84 -2.65 11.46
C LEU A 92 -2.27 -2.28 11.87
N TYR A 93 -2.53 -2.23 13.17
CA TYR A 93 -3.87 -2.11 13.77
C TYR A 93 -4.61 -0.82 13.43
N ALA A 94 -3.90 0.28 13.13
CA ALA A 94 -4.49 1.58 12.82
C ALA A 94 -4.48 1.88 11.31
N ASN A 95 -5.67 1.97 10.71
CA ASN A 95 -5.86 2.50 9.36
C ASN A 95 -6.22 4.00 9.45
N VAL A 96 -5.24 4.86 9.19
CA VAL A 96 -5.42 6.32 9.29
C VAL A 96 -5.76 6.89 7.91
N ARG A 97 -6.91 7.54 7.78
CA ARG A 97 -7.42 8.10 6.51
C ARG A 97 -7.72 9.59 6.63
N PRO A 98 -6.77 10.48 6.25
CA PRO A 98 -7.05 11.90 6.16
C PRO A 98 -7.96 12.20 4.97
N ALA A 99 -9.00 12.99 5.22
CA ALA A 99 -9.86 13.56 4.19
C ALA A 99 -9.81 15.08 4.33
N LYS A 100 -9.14 15.73 3.38
CA LYS A 100 -8.99 17.19 3.36
C LYS A 100 -9.41 17.75 2.01
N LEU A 101 -10.01 18.93 2.09
CA LEU A 101 -10.43 19.71 0.95
C LEU A 101 -9.23 20.15 0.06
N ILE A 102 -9.17 19.69 -1.20
CA ILE A 102 -8.21 20.17 -2.21
C ILE A 102 -8.84 21.32 -3.02
N PRO A 103 -8.41 22.59 -2.89
CA PRO A 103 -9.14 23.77 -3.37
C PRO A 103 -9.61 23.73 -4.83
N VAL A 104 -8.82 23.12 -5.71
CA VAL A 104 -9.08 23.10 -7.17
C VAL A 104 -10.18 22.13 -7.60
N VAL A 105 -10.68 21.27 -6.71
CA VAL A 105 -11.70 20.25 -7.02
C VAL A 105 -13.11 20.82 -6.81
N LYS A 106 -13.91 20.90 -7.88
CA LYS A 106 -15.32 21.34 -7.84
C LYS A 106 -16.18 20.37 -7.03
N ARG A 107 -16.97 20.87 -6.09
CA ARG A 107 -17.81 20.07 -5.19
C ARG A 107 -18.89 20.93 -4.51
N PRO A 108 -19.90 20.31 -3.86
CA PRO A 108 -20.98 21.03 -3.19
C PRO A 108 -20.70 21.44 -1.73
N TRP A 109 -19.53 21.11 -1.17
CA TRP A 109 -19.18 21.41 0.23
C TRP A 109 -17.99 22.36 0.34
N ASP A 110 -18.06 23.26 1.32
CA ASP A 110 -17.10 24.35 1.49
C ASP A 110 -15.98 24.06 2.49
N HIS A 111 -16.15 23.05 3.36
CA HIS A 111 -15.15 22.67 4.36
C HIS A 111 -15.13 21.17 4.63
N ILE A 112 -13.95 20.55 4.53
CA ILE A 112 -13.68 19.16 4.93
C ILE A 112 -12.26 19.11 5.50
N ASP A 113 -12.14 18.78 6.78
CA ASP A 113 -10.88 18.46 7.47
C ASP A 113 -11.16 17.40 8.52
N ILE A 114 -11.04 16.12 8.14
CA ILE A 114 -11.41 14.97 8.97
C ILE A 114 -10.29 13.94 8.94
N LEU A 115 -10.01 13.33 10.10
CA LEU A 115 -9.11 12.20 10.22
C LEU A 115 -9.90 10.97 10.72
N ASN A 116 -10.04 9.95 9.87
CA ASN A 116 -10.69 8.70 10.24
C ASN A 116 -9.63 7.71 10.76
N PHE A 117 -9.85 7.19 11.97
CA PHE A 117 -9.09 6.08 12.54
C PHE A 117 -9.96 4.83 12.49
N ARG A 118 -9.62 3.92 11.59
CA ARG A 118 -10.31 2.64 11.43
C ARG A 118 -9.46 1.51 12.01
N GLU A 119 -10.08 0.65 12.83
CA GLU A 119 -9.53 -0.66 13.23
C GLU A 119 -9.26 -1.51 11.98
N ASN A 120 -8.10 -2.17 11.92
CA ASN A 120 -7.52 -2.69 10.68
C ASN A 120 -7.07 -4.17 10.75
N THR A 121 -7.31 -4.83 11.87
CA THR A 121 -6.83 -6.19 12.19
C THR A 121 -7.95 -7.18 12.53
N GLU A 122 -9.14 -6.72 12.94
CA GLU A 122 -10.24 -7.54 13.46
C GLU A 122 -11.57 -7.35 12.67
N ASP A 123 -12.71 -7.50 13.36
CA ASP A 123 -14.09 -7.37 12.84
C ASP A 123 -14.44 -8.36 11.71
N CYS A 124 -15.46 -8.07 10.90
CA CYS A 124 -15.96 -8.87 9.79
C CYS A 124 -14.91 -9.12 8.67
N TYR A 125 -13.74 -8.49 8.76
CA TYR A 125 -12.63 -8.66 7.83
C TYR A 125 -11.57 -9.67 8.32
N ALA A 126 -11.77 -10.28 9.50
CA ALA A 126 -10.83 -11.20 10.12
C ALA A 126 -10.79 -12.60 9.48
#